data_AF-A0A6H1CAT3-F1
#
_entry.id   AF-A0A6H1CAT3-F1
#
_cell.length_a   1.000
_cell.length_b   1.000
_cell.length_c   1.000
_cell.angle_alpha   90.00
_cell.angle_beta   90.00
_cell.angle_gamma   90.00
#
_symmetry.space_group_name_H-M   'P 1'
#
loop_
_entity.id
_entity.type
_entity.pdbx_description
1 polymer ?
#
loop_
_entity_poly.entity_id
_entity_poly.type
_entity_poly.pdbx_seq_one_letter_code
_entity_poly.pdbx_strand_id
1 'polypeptide(L)' 'MAQRIIVERADGKWGRQLVVNGNIVTTDGNQGYENEAFCRRMADRITGGEFADAEKKIRRRTE' A
#
# COMPACT_ATOMS: atom_id res chain seq x y z
N MET A 1 -4.38 16.37 -7.48
CA MET A 1 -3.35 15.51 -8.09
C MET A 1 -3.13 14.29 -7.21
N ALA A 2 -2.94 13.10 -7.80
CA ALA A 2 -2.65 11.86 -7.07
C ALA A 2 -1.24 11.36 -7.42
N GLN A 3 -0.51 10.86 -6.43
CA GLN A 3 0.86 10.36 -6.57
C GLN A 3 0.97 8.97 -5.92
N ARG A 4 1.57 8.04 -6.67
CA ARG A 4 1.89 6.69 -6.19
C ARG A 4 3.38 6.65 -5.90
N ILE A 5 3.73 6.50 -4.63
CA ILE A 5 5.11 6.62 -4.14
C ILE A 5 5.58 5.25 -3.65
N ILE A 6 6.79 4.86 -4.07
CA ILE A 6 7.53 3.74 -3.50
C ILE A 6 8.60 4.33 -2.59
N VAL A 7 8.67 3.82 -1.36
CA VAL A 7 9.52 4.36 -0.30
C VAL A 7 10.51 3.28 0.13
N GLU A 8 11.79 3.60 0.12
CA GLU A 8 12.79 2.80 0.84
C GLU A 8 12.68 3.14 2.34
N ARG A 9 12.45 2.12 3.16
CA ARG A 9 12.21 2.26 4.60
C ARG A 9 13.53 2.12 5.36
N ALA A 10 13.56 2.68 6.57
CA ALA A 10 14.72 2.59 7.46
C ALA A 10 15.10 1.15 7.87
N ASP A 11 14.17 0.20 7.75
CA ASP A 11 14.41 -1.22 7.99
C ASP A 11 14.95 -1.97 6.75
N GLY A 12 15.34 -1.24 5.70
CA GLY A 12 15.86 -1.80 4.45
C GLY A 12 14.81 -2.43 3.54
N LYS A 13 13.52 -2.32 3.90
CA LYS A 13 12.39 -2.82 3.10
C LYS A 13 11.80 -1.72 2.23
N TRP A 14 10.90 -2.11 1.35
CA TRP A 14 10.16 -1.22 0.47
C TRP A 14 8.72 -1.05 0.97
N GLY A 15 8.22 0.18 0.98
CA GLY A 15 6.85 0.53 1.32
C GLY A 15 6.14 1.24 0.17
N ARG A 16 4.82 1.30 0.22
CA ARG A 16 4.02 2.06 -0.77
C ARG A 16 3.18 3.12 -0.08
N GLN A 17 2.99 4.25 -0.76
CA GLN A 17 2.06 5.30 -0.35
C GLN A 17 1.21 5.76 -1.54
N LEU A 18 -0.04 6.10 -1.27
CA LEU A 18 -0.87 6.90 -2.18
C LEU A 18 -1.11 8.25 -1.53
N VAL A 19 -0.72 9.31 -2.23
CA VAL A 19 -0.94 10.70 -1.82
C VAL A 19 -1.97 11.32 -2.74
N VAL A 20 -3.03 11.91 -2.18
CA VAL A 20 -4.08 12.61 -2.91
C VAL A 20 -4.18 14.02 -2.37
N ASN A 21 -3.93 15.01 -3.22
CA ASN A 21 -3.94 16.43 -2.86
C ASN A 21 -3.08 16.73 -1.62
N GLY A 22 -1.87 16.15 -1.56
CA GLY A 22 -0.94 16.31 -0.46
C GLY A 22 -1.19 15.44 0.77
N ASN A 23 -2.30 14.68 0.82
CA ASN A 23 -2.64 13.84 1.97
C ASN A 23 -2.37 12.36 1.66
N ILE A 24 -1.72 11.65 2.59
CA ILE A 24 -1.56 10.19 2.50
C ILE A 24 -2.92 9.54 2.76
N VAL A 25 -3.43 8.78 1.80
CA VAL A 25 -4.74 8.09 1.90
C VAL A 25 -4.60 6.57 2.12
N THR A 26 -3.45 5.98 1.76
CA THR A 26 -3.13 4.58 2.09
C THR A 26 -1.61 4.38 2.15
N THR A 27 -1.20 3.51 3.08
CA THR A 27 0.17 2.98 3.20
C THR A 27 0.15 1.45 3.19
N ASP A 28 1.33 0.81 3.18
CA ASP A 28 1.49 -0.63 3.36
C ASP A 28 1.26 -1.12 4.81
N GLY A 29 0.89 -0.25 5.75
CA GLY A 29 0.44 -0.65 7.10
C GLY A 29 1.50 -1.43 7.89
N ASN A 30 2.78 -1.14 7.66
CA ASN A 30 3.94 -1.83 8.23
C ASN A 30 4.28 -3.21 7.64
N GLN A 31 3.68 -3.61 6.51
CA GLN A 31 4.03 -4.87 5.85
C GLN A 31 5.52 -4.94 5.47
N GLY A 32 6.01 -3.94 4.71
CA GLY A 32 7.37 -3.95 4.15
C GLY A 32 7.59 -5.06 3.12
N TYR A 33 8.05 -4.71 1.92
CA TYR A 33 8.38 -5.65 0.85
C TYR A 33 9.90 -5.79 0.74
N GLU A 34 10.40 -7.01 0.57
CA GLU A 34 11.85 -7.26 0.42
C GLU A 34 12.42 -6.75 -0.91
N ASN A 35 11.56 -6.40 -1.88
CA ASN A 35 11.97 -6.08 -3.24
C ASN A 35 11.16 -4.91 -3.82
N GLU A 36 11.84 -3.91 -4.38
CA GLU A 36 11.23 -2.71 -4.98
C GLU A 36 10.23 -3.08 -6.08
N ALA A 37 10.65 -3.94 -7.02
CA ALA A 37 9.84 -4.30 -8.17
C ALA A 37 8.56 -5.04 -7.73
N PHE A 38 8.64 -5.86 -6.68
CA PHE A 38 7.47 -6.49 -6.09
C PHE A 38 6.56 -5.47 -5.39
N CYS A 39 7.12 -4.52 -4.65
CA CYS A 39 6.36 -3.42 -4.04
C CYS A 39 5.60 -2.61 -5.09
N ARG A 40 6.26 -2.24 -6.18
CA ARG A 40 5.68 -1.51 -7.32
C ARG A 40 4.54 -2.30 -7.95
N ARG A 41 4.77 -3.58 -8.26
CA ARG A 41 3.74 -4.48 -8.79
C ARG A 41 2.53 -4.54 -7.86
N MET A 42 2.73 -4.70 -6.56
CA MET A 42 1.62 -4.72 -5.60
C MET A 42 0.84 -3.40 -5.56
N ALA A 43 1.53 -2.26 -5.63
CA ALA A 43 0.86 -0.97 -5.74
C ALA A 43 0.01 -0.86 -7.02
N ASP A 44 0.48 -1.42 -8.15
CA ASP A 44 -0.26 -1.42 -9.42
C ASP A 44 -1.53 -2.26 -9.31
N ARG A 45 -1.42 -3.49 -8.79
CA ARG A 45 -2.56 -4.41 -8.62
C ARG A 45 -3.65 -3.82 -7.73
N ILE A 46 -3.25 -3.21 -6.60
CA ILE A 46 -4.18 -2.58 -5.66
C ILE A 46 -4.88 -1.37 -6.28
N THR A 47 -4.12 -0.46 -6.90
CA THR A 47 -4.69 0.77 -7.46
C THR A 47 -5.47 0.52 -8.76
N GLY A 48 -5.06 -0.49 -9.52
CA GLY A 48 -5.72 -0.93 -10.75
C GLY A 48 -7.00 -1.74 -10.51
N GLY A 49 -7.35 -2.03 -9.26
CA GLY A 49 -8.60 -2.70 -8.91
C GLY A 49 -8.58 -4.23 -9.08
N GLU A 50 -7.40 -4.86 -9.14
CA GLU A 50 -7.31 -6.33 -9.29
C GLU A 50 -8.03 -7.09 -8.17
N PHE A 51 -8.17 -6.47 -7.00
CA PHE A 51 -8.85 -7.05 -5.83
C PHE A 51 -10.26 -6.49 -5.60
N ALA A 52 -10.91 -5.93 -6.63
CA ALA A 52 -12.24 -5.31 -6.49
C ALA A 52 -13.31 -6.28 -5.95
N ASP A 53 -13.20 -7.58 -6.29
CA ASP A 53 -14.13 -8.63 -5.88
C ASP A 53 -13.69 -9.40 -4.62
N ALA A 54 -12.62 -8.95 -3.94
CA ALA A 54 -12.16 -9.60 -2.72
C ALA A 54 -13.22 -9.58 -1.61
N GLU A 55 -13.24 -10.64 -0.79
CA GLU A 55 -14.16 -10.75 0.35
C GLU A 55 -13.97 -9.59 1.33
N LYS A 56 -15.06 -8.93 1.71
CA LYS A 56 -15.04 -7.77 2.61
C LYS A 56 -15.22 -8.24 4.06
N LYS A 57 -14.21 -8.04 4.90
CA LYS A 57 -14.25 -8.34 6.36
C LYS A 57 -13.95 -7.11 7.18
N ILE A 58 -14.67 -6.95 8.29
CA ILE A 58 -14.40 -5.93 9.31
C ILE A 58 -13.76 -6.62 10.51
N ARG A 59 -12.55 -6.20 10.89
CA ARG A 59 -11.91 -6.60 12.16
C ARG A 59 -12.16 -5.50 13.18
N ARG A 60 -12.88 -5.83 14.26
CA ARG A 60 -13.06 -4.94 15.42
C ARG A 60 -12.09 -5.37 16.52
N ARG A 61 -11.62 -4.42 17.33
CA ARG A 61 -10.86 -4.74 18.53
C ARG A 61 -11.77 -5.55 19.46
N THR A 62 -11.33 -6.73 19.86
CA THR A 62 -11.89 -7.42 21.04
C THR A 62 -11.27 -6.78 22.28
N GLU A 63 -12.11 -6.44 23.25
CA GLU A 63 -11.68 -6.03 24.60
C GLU A 63 -10.89 -7.12 25.29
#